data_AF-A0A951TRU8-F1
#
_entry.id   AF-A0A951TRU8-F1
#
_cell.length_a   1.000
_cell.length_b   1.000
_cell.length_c   1.000
_cell.angle_alpha   90.00
_cell.angle_beta   90.00
_cell.angle_gamma   90.00
#
_symmetry.space_group_name_H-M   'P 1'
#
loop_
_entity.id
_entity.type
_entity.pdbx_description
1 polymer ?
#
loop_
_entity_poly.entity_id
_entity_poly.type
_entity_poly.pdbx_seq_one_letter_code
_entity_poly.pdbx_strand_id
1 'polypeptide(L)'
;TLIVVSHDRYFLERVTTVTASLMGDGTVAALPGGVEEYLAKRRKAAPAAAPKAKGGDSRAAKKELSRVEREIAKLDQLEAGLHAQLAEQAADFTAVATLDEQLRAAQAEKAALEDTWLELYEQLEV
;
A
#
# COMPACT_ATOMS: atom_id res chain seq x y z
N THR A 1 -8.39 -23.84 -5.12
CA THR A 1 -8.65 -22.41 -5.39
C THR A 1 -8.57 -21.66 -4.08
N LEU A 2 -7.73 -20.63 -4.01
CA LEU A 2 -7.55 -19.77 -2.83
C LEU A 2 -7.97 -18.34 -3.21
N ILE A 3 -8.69 -17.66 -2.33
CA ILE A 3 -9.00 -16.23 -2.48
C ILE A 3 -8.19 -15.49 -1.41
N VAL A 4 -7.40 -14.52 -1.86
CA VAL A 4 -6.56 -13.68 -1.01
C VAL A 4 -7.05 -12.25 -1.12
N VAL A 5 -7.25 -11.61 0.02
CA VAL A 5 -7.40 -10.15 0.11
C VAL A 5 -6.17 -9.67 0.87
N SER A 6 -5.37 -8.82 0.23
CA SER A 6 -4.16 -8.26 0.82
C SER A 6 -4.05 -6.79 0.45
N HIS A 7 -3.45 -6.03 1.34
CA HIS A 7 -3.02 -4.66 1.06
C HIS A 7 -1.57 -4.60 0.56
N ASP A 8 -0.80 -5.68 0.74
CA ASP A 8 0.54 -5.84 0.17
C ASP A 8 0.43 -6.13 -1.32
N ARG A 9 0.64 -5.08 -2.11
CA ARG A 9 0.63 -5.15 -3.57
C ARG A 9 1.70 -6.11 -4.10
N TYR A 10 2.90 -6.09 -3.54
CA TYR A 10 4.00 -6.92 -4.01
C TYR A 10 3.68 -8.40 -3.84
N PHE A 11 3.09 -8.78 -2.71
CA PHE A 11 2.57 -10.11 -2.47
C PHE A 11 1.50 -10.49 -3.50
N LEU A 12 0.53 -9.61 -3.76
CA LEU A 12 -0.51 -9.85 -4.76
C LEU A 12 0.09 -10.09 -6.15
N GLU A 13 0.99 -9.22 -6.60
CA GLU A 13 1.60 -9.31 -7.93
C GLU A 13 2.47 -10.56 -8.11
N ARG A 14 3.15 -11.04 -7.05
CA ARG A 14 4.02 -12.22 -7.13
C ARG A 14 3.30 -13.55 -6.96
N VAL A 15 2.22 -13.59 -6.18
CA VAL A 15 1.62 -14.85 -5.72
C VAL A 15 0.29 -15.14 -6.40
N THR A 16 -0.44 -14.11 -6.84
CA THR A 16 -1.74 -14.30 -7.48
C THR A 16 -1.60 -14.50 -8.99
N THR A 17 -2.39 -15.42 -9.55
CA THR A 17 -2.46 -15.67 -11.00
C THR A 17 -3.58 -14.88 -11.66
N VAL A 18 -4.57 -14.42 -10.89
CA VAL A 18 -5.70 -13.61 -11.33
C VAL A 18 -5.94 -12.54 -10.28
N THR A 19 -5.92 -11.29 -10.72
CA THR A 19 -6.25 -10.14 -9.88
C THR A 19 -7.64 -9.64 -10.26
N ALA A 20 -8.45 -9.28 -9.28
CA ALA A 20 -9.74 -8.65 -9.48
C ALA A 20 -9.87 -7.46 -8.53
N SER A 21 -10.67 -6.47 -8.90
CA SER A 21 -10.89 -5.29 -8.08
C SER A 21 -12.37 -4.99 -7.91
N LEU A 22 -12.70 -4.48 -6.72
CA LEU A 22 -14.01 -3.95 -6.37
C LEU A 22 -14.11 -2.53 -6.94
N MET A 23 -15.06 -2.31 -7.84
CA MET A 23 -15.20 -1.04 -8.56
C MET A 23 -15.94 0.04 -7.73
N GLY A 24 -16.41 -0.30 -6.54
CA GLY A 24 -17.11 0.62 -5.62
C GLY A 24 -18.63 0.75 -5.87
N ASP A 25 -19.12 0.26 -7.01
CA ASP A 25 -20.54 0.18 -7.38
C ASP A 25 -21.16 -1.21 -7.07
N GLY A 26 -20.47 -2.01 -6.26
CA GLY A 26 -20.84 -3.39 -5.95
C GLY A 26 -20.44 -4.40 -7.03
N THR A 27 -19.77 -3.98 -8.11
CA THR A 27 -19.26 -4.88 -9.15
C THR A 27 -17.80 -5.26 -8.93
N VAL A 28 -17.43 -6.42 -9.47
CA VAL A 28 -16.06 -6.93 -9.50
C VAL A 28 -15.62 -7.01 -10.95
N ALA A 29 -14.46 -6.43 -11.27
CA ALA A 29 -13.84 -6.57 -12.58
C ALA A 29 -12.49 -7.28 -12.47
N ALA A 30 -12.23 -8.20 -13.40
CA ALA A 30 -10.92 -8.80 -13.56
C ALA A 30 -9.91 -7.75 -14.04
N LEU A 31 -8.68 -7.88 -13.55
CA LEU A 31 -7.55 -7.02 -13.87
C LEU A 31 -6.44 -7.90 -14.46
N PRO A 32 -6.47 -8.15 -15.79
CA PRO A 32 -5.44 -8.94 -16.44
C PRO A 32 -4.05 -8.31 -16.34
N GLY A 33 -3.94 -6.99 -16.15
CA GLY A 33 -2.70 -6.28 -15.87
C GLY A 33 -2.38 -6.13 -14.38
N GLY A 34 -3.00 -6.92 -13.51
CA GLY A 34 -2.66 -6.96 -12.09
C GLY A 34 -3.03 -5.70 -11.32
N VAL A 35 -2.30 -5.43 -10.24
CA VAL A 35 -2.53 -4.27 -9.37
C VAL A 35 -2.04 -2.98 -10.06
N GLU A 36 -1.04 -3.07 -10.94
CA GLU A 36 -0.56 -1.91 -11.74
C GLU A 36 -1.68 -1.32 -12.60
N GLU A 37 -2.45 -2.17 -13.29
CA GLU A 37 -3.59 -1.72 -14.11
C GLU A 37 -4.62 -0.97 -13.26
N TYR A 38 -4.91 -1.46 -12.05
CA TYR A 38 -5.82 -0.81 -11.12
C TYR A 38 -5.32 0.58 -10.72
N LEU A 39 -4.04 0.69 -10.33
CA LEU A 39 -3.45 1.97 -9.94
C LEU A 39 -3.35 2.95 -11.12
N ALA A 40 -3.03 2.48 -12.32
CA ALA A 40 -3.06 3.29 -13.53
C ALA A 40 -4.47 3.85 -13.82
N LYS A 41 -5.52 3.03 -13.66
CA LYS A 41 -6.91 3.49 -13.78
C LYS A 41 -7.26 4.53 -12.72
N ARG A 42 -6.83 4.33 -11.47
CA ARG A 42 -7.02 5.33 -10.39
C ARG A 42 -6.27 6.64 -10.64
N ARG A 43 -5.01 6.57 -11.10
CA ARG A 43 -4.21 7.76 -11.45
C ARG A 43 -4.81 8.54 -12.61
N LYS A 44 -5.35 7.85 -13.63
CA LYS A 44 -6.09 8.51 -14.72
C LYS A 44 -7.40 9.17 -14.27
N ALA A 45 -8.01 8.66 -13.20
CA ALA A 45 -9.19 9.27 -12.59
C ALA A 45 -8.84 10.46 -11.66
N ALA A 46 -7.57 10.64 -11.29
CA ALA A 46 -7.08 11.78 -10.52
C ALA A 46 -6.51 12.88 -11.44
N PRO A 47 -6.62 14.17 -11.10
CA PRO A 47 -6.06 15.25 -11.90
C PRO A 47 -4.52 15.17 -11.93
N ALA A 48 -3.94 15.24 -13.13
CA ALA A 48 -2.52 14.94 -13.40
C ALA A 48 -1.53 15.98 -12.82
N ALA A 49 -0.48 15.48 -12.14
CA ALA A 49 0.69 16.26 -11.73
C ALA A 49 1.86 16.08 -12.73
N ALA A 50 2.61 17.16 -12.96
CA ALA A 50 3.61 17.36 -14.02
C ALA A 50 5.00 16.72 -13.75
N PRO A 51 5.89 16.57 -14.77
CA PRO A 51 7.08 15.71 -14.69
C PRO A 51 8.30 16.38 -14.00
N LYS A 52 9.15 15.57 -13.36
CA LYS A 52 10.36 16.00 -12.62
C LYS A 52 11.67 15.93 -13.45
N ALA A 53 12.64 16.77 -13.08
CA ALA A 53 13.91 17.01 -13.77
C ALA A 53 15.14 16.44 -13.01
N LYS A 54 16.18 16.04 -13.77
CA LYS A 54 17.38 15.28 -13.34
C LYS A 54 18.51 16.14 -12.72
N GLY A 55 19.28 15.53 -11.80
CA GLY A 55 20.74 15.78 -11.67
C GLY A 55 21.28 16.03 -10.26
N GLY A 56 20.67 16.92 -9.47
CA GLY A 56 21.01 17.15 -8.04
C GLY A 56 20.26 16.23 -7.08
N ASP A 57 19.35 15.43 -7.63
CA ASP A 57 18.26 14.77 -6.94
C ASP A 57 18.68 13.46 -6.26
N SER A 58 19.71 12.75 -6.76
CA SER A 58 20.00 11.38 -6.31
C SER A 58 20.38 11.25 -4.83
N ARG A 59 21.13 12.19 -4.24
CA ARG A 59 21.46 12.14 -2.80
C ARG A 59 20.27 12.50 -1.92
N ALA A 60 19.44 13.44 -2.36
CA ALA A 60 18.21 13.81 -1.66
C ALA A 60 17.19 12.67 -1.74
N ALA A 61 16.97 12.11 -2.94
CA ALA A 61 16.12 10.96 -3.18
C ALA A 61 16.57 9.73 -2.35
N LYS A 62 17.88 9.43 -2.27
CA LYS A 62 18.38 8.36 -1.38
C LYS A 62 18.11 8.61 0.10
N LYS A 63 18.20 9.87 0.55
CA LYS A 63 17.90 10.23 1.94
C LYS A 63 16.41 10.09 2.23
N GLU A 64 15.55 10.54 1.31
CA GLU A 64 14.10 10.38 1.41
C GLU A 64 13.70 8.90 1.36
N LEU A 65 14.32 8.10 0.49
CA LEU A 65 14.11 6.65 0.43
C LEU A 65 14.38 6.01 1.79
N SER A 66 15.54 6.31 2.40
CA SER A 66 15.89 5.82 3.74
C SER A 66 14.95 6.34 4.84
N ARG A 67 14.35 7.53 4.69
CA ARG A 67 13.34 8.03 5.62
C ARG A 67 12.06 7.22 5.49
N VAL A 68 11.56 7.05 4.27
CA VAL A 68 10.35 6.29 3.95
C VAL A 68 10.47 4.84 4.41
N GLU A 69 11.61 4.18 4.15
CA GLU A 69 11.87 2.81 4.64
C GLU A 69 11.78 2.69 6.17
N ARG A 70 12.30 3.69 6.91
CA ARG A 70 12.19 3.70 8.37
C ARG A 70 10.76 3.98 8.85
N GLU A 71 9.98 4.77 8.12
CA GLU A 71 8.58 5.02 8.45
C GLU A 71 7.73 3.77 8.20
N ILE A 72 7.92 3.09 7.07
CA ILE A 72 7.30 1.78 6.77
C ILE A 72 7.64 0.77 7.87
N ALA A 73 8.92 0.63 8.25
CA ALA A 73 9.33 -0.31 9.29
C ALA A 73 8.69 0.00 10.66
N LYS A 74 8.40 1.27 10.98
CA LYS A 74 7.67 1.64 12.19
C LYS A 74 6.20 1.24 12.11
N LEU A 75 5.57 1.45 10.95
CA LEU A 75 4.19 1.03 10.72
C LEU A 75 4.07 -0.49 10.78
N ASP A 76 5.05 -1.26 10.30
CA ASP A 76 5.08 -2.73 10.46
C ASP A 76 5.07 -3.14 11.94
N GLN A 77 5.84 -2.47 12.78
CA GLN A 77 5.85 -2.73 14.22
C GLN A 77 4.52 -2.35 14.87
N LEU A 78 3.91 -1.24 14.44
CA LEU A 78 2.60 -0.82 14.91
C LEU A 78 1.51 -1.81 14.52
N GLU A 79 1.47 -2.25 13.26
CA GLU A 79 0.54 -3.28 12.77
C GLU A 79 0.68 -4.56 13.58
N ALA A 80 1.91 -5.05 13.81
CA ALA A 80 2.14 -6.24 14.63
C ALA A 80 1.59 -6.06 16.07
N GLY A 81 1.78 -4.88 16.66
CA GLY A 81 1.22 -4.55 17.98
C GLY A 81 -0.30 -4.50 18.01
N LEU A 82 -0.92 -3.92 16.98
CA LEU A 82 -2.38 -3.87 16.83
C LEU A 82 -2.97 -5.26 16.61
N HIS A 83 -2.34 -6.10 15.78
CA HIS A 83 -2.73 -7.49 15.59
C HIS A 83 -2.67 -8.30 16.89
N ALA A 84 -1.64 -8.09 17.73
CA ALA A 84 -1.54 -8.73 19.03
C ALA A 84 -2.68 -8.29 19.97
N GLN A 85 -3.00 -6.99 20.00
CA GLN A 85 -4.11 -6.46 20.80
C GLN A 85 -5.48 -6.96 20.32
N LEU A 86 -5.68 -7.05 19.00
CA LEU A 86 -6.89 -7.65 18.41
C LEU A 86 -7.08 -9.11 18.85
N ALA A 87 -5.99 -9.88 18.90
CA ALA A 87 -6.03 -11.26 19.36
C ALA A 87 -6.35 -11.37 20.87
N GLU A 88 -5.77 -10.48 21.68
CA GLU A 88 -6.03 -10.44 23.13
C GLU A 88 -7.47 -10.01 23.46
N GLN A 89 -8.02 -9.07 22.70
CA GLN A 89 -9.33 -8.47 22.95
C GLN A 89 -10.44 -9.06 22.07
N ALA A 90 -10.22 -10.23 21.45
CA ALA A 90 -11.10 -10.80 20.43
C ALA A 90 -12.57 -11.01 20.87
N ALA A 91 -12.85 -11.06 22.18
CA ALA A 91 -14.20 -11.20 22.71
C ALA A 91 -14.95 -9.86 22.91
N ASP A 92 -14.25 -8.72 22.89
CA ASP A 92 -14.84 -7.39 23.01
C ASP A 92 -15.04 -6.77 21.63
N PHE A 93 -16.28 -6.80 21.14
CA PHE A 93 -16.61 -6.30 19.81
C PHE A 93 -16.31 -4.80 19.63
N THR A 94 -16.45 -3.99 20.68
CA THR A 94 -16.23 -2.54 20.59
C THR A 94 -14.75 -2.26 20.50
N ALA A 95 -13.96 -2.91 21.37
CA ALA A 95 -12.52 -2.77 21.35
C ALA A 95 -11.91 -3.29 20.04
N VAL A 96 -12.39 -4.44 19.54
CA VAL A 96 -12.00 -4.99 18.24
C VAL A 96 -12.32 -4.02 17.10
N ALA A 97 -13.50 -3.40 17.08
CA ALA A 97 -13.86 -2.44 16.04
C ALA A 97 -12.92 -1.22 16.02
N THR A 98 -12.59 -0.67 17.20
CA THR A 98 -11.67 0.46 17.33
C THR A 98 -10.24 0.09 16.91
N LEU A 99 -9.76 -1.11 17.28
CA LEU A 99 -8.43 -1.59 16.89
C LEU A 99 -8.34 -1.89 15.38
N ASP A 100 -9.40 -2.43 14.78
CA ASP A 100 -9.48 -2.68 13.33
C ASP A 100 -9.45 -1.35 12.54
N GLU A 101 -10.12 -0.31 13.03
CA GLU A 101 -10.05 1.03 12.43
C GLU A 101 -8.63 1.60 12.47
N GLN A 102 -7.93 1.48 13.61
CA GLN A 102 -6.53 1.89 13.73
C GLN A 102 -5.61 1.08 12.81
N LEU A 103 -5.84 -0.23 12.71
CA LEU A 103 -5.07 -1.11 11.83
C LEU A 103 -5.24 -0.71 10.36
N ARG A 104 -6.47 -0.46 9.92
CA ARG A 104 -6.76 0.02 8.56
C ARG A 104 -6.09 1.36 8.28
N ALA A 105 -6.08 2.27 9.25
CA ALA A 105 -5.43 3.56 9.11
C ALA A 105 -3.91 3.41 8.94
N ALA A 106 -3.26 2.58 9.77
CA ALA A 106 -1.83 2.28 9.66
C ALA A 106 -1.48 1.64 8.31
N GLN A 107 -2.28 0.67 7.86
CA GLN A 107 -2.11 0.01 6.56
C GLN A 107 -2.27 0.98 5.38
N ALA A 108 -3.22 1.92 5.46
CA ALA A 108 -3.41 2.94 4.44
C ALA A 108 -2.23 3.92 4.36
N GLU A 109 -1.69 4.34 5.51
CA GLU A 109 -0.50 5.18 5.58
C GLU A 109 0.73 4.46 5.01
N LYS A 110 0.91 3.18 5.37
CA LYS A 110 1.99 2.35 4.85
C LYS A 110 1.93 2.21 3.33
N ALA A 111 0.75 1.95 2.76
CA ALA A 111 0.57 1.85 1.32
C ALA A 111 0.95 3.16 0.59
N ALA A 112 0.60 4.32 1.14
CA ALA A 112 0.98 5.62 0.56
C ALA A 112 2.51 5.86 0.60
N LEU A 113 3.17 5.40 1.67
CA LEU A 113 4.61 5.43 1.79
C LEU A 113 5.29 4.45 0.81
N GLU A 114 4.72 3.27 0.60
CA GLU A 114 5.21 2.29 -0.39
C GLU A 114 5.12 2.85 -1.83
N ASP A 115 4.04 3.54 -2.18
CA ASP A 115 3.92 4.25 -3.46
C ASP A 115 5.03 5.31 -3.61
N THR A 116 5.27 6.08 -2.55
CA THR A 116 6.36 7.08 -2.53
C THR A 116 7.74 6.41 -2.66
N TRP A 117 7.93 5.26 -2.01
CA TRP A 117 9.17 4.49 -2.08
C TRP A 117 9.44 3.99 -3.51
N LEU A 118 8.41 3.48 -4.19
CA LEU A 118 8.48 3.07 -5.60
C LEU A 118 8.87 4.22 -6.52
N GLU A 119 8.20 5.37 -6.39
CA GLU A 119 8.51 6.56 -7.19
C GLU A 119 9.96 7.04 -6.98
N LEU A 120 10.46 6.99 -5.73
CA LEU A 120 11.83 7.35 -5.41
C LEU A 120 12.84 6.33 -5.97
N TYR A 121 12.49 5.04 -6.02
CA TYR A 121 13.32 4.00 -6.60
C TYR A 121 13.43 4.17 -8.13
N GLU A 122 12.31 4.40 -8.82
CA GLU A 122 12.28 4.68 -10.26
C GLU A 122 13.12 5.92 -10.62
N GLN A 123 13.07 6.98 -9.78
CA GLN A 123 13.90 8.17 -9.97
C GLN A 123 15.40 7.90 -9.85
N LEU A 124 15.79 6.83 -9.14
CA LEU A 124 17.19 6.45 -8.92
C LEU A 124 17.73 5.48 -9.97
N GLU A 125 16.87 4.77 -10.72
CA GLU A 125 17.26 3.87 -11.81
C GLU A 125 17.57 4.58 -13.14
N VAL A 126 17.33 5.90 -13.24
CA VAL A 126 17.48 6.73 -14.46
C VAL A 126 18.73 7.60 -14.45
#